data_AF-A0A453NPV0-F1
#
_entry.id   AF-A0A453NPV0-F1
#
_cell.length_a   1.000
_cell.length_b   1.000
_cell.length_c   1.000
_cell.angle_alpha   90.00
_cell.angle_beta   90.00
_cell.angle_gamma   90.00
#
_symmetry.space_group_name_H-M   'P 1'
#
loop_
_entity.id
_entity.type
_entity.pdbx_description
1 polymer ?
#
loop_
_entity_poly.entity_id
_entity_poly.type
_entity_poly.pdbx_seq_one_letter_code
_entity_poly.pdbx_strand_id
1 'polypeptide(L)'
;MGVMCEIARCEWPNGRPNLGHLQEAAREMRYQKLLDICIKQQIGVLLIAHHSDDQAELFVLRLSRNSRVLGLAGTAFVSQLFAPNLKYDGHNFCRYGILLVRPMLDFSKDDMYKICQGSNHLWVEDPTNNSMQYARNR
;
A
#
# COMPACT_ATOMS: atom_id res chain seq x y z
N MET A 1 1.22 -19.66 12.53
CA MET A 1 1.17 -19.96 11.09
C MET A 1 2.54 -20.31 10.47
N GLY A 2 3.65 -20.35 11.23
CA GLY A 2 4.96 -20.76 10.66
C GLY A 2 5.56 -19.78 9.64
N VAL A 3 4.99 -18.58 9.50
CA VAL A 3 5.47 -17.55 8.58
C VAL A 3 6.47 -16.65 9.30
N MET A 4 7.58 -16.33 8.64
CA MET A 4 8.53 -15.35 9.16
C MET A 4 7.88 -13.96 9.23
N CYS A 5 8.06 -13.28 10.36
CA CYS A 5 7.52 -11.95 10.59
C CYS A 5 8.65 -10.97 10.87
N GLU A 6 8.67 -9.87 10.12
CA GLU A 6 9.61 -8.77 10.31
C GLU A 6 8.82 -7.49 10.58
N ILE A 7 9.16 -6.78 11.67
CA ILE A 7 8.53 -5.51 12.02
C ILE A 7 9.46 -4.37 11.61
N ALA A 8 9.05 -3.63 10.59
CA ALA A 8 9.78 -2.48 10.10
C ALA A 8 9.23 -1.17 10.68
N ARG A 9 10.07 -0.41 11.38
CA ARG A 9 9.68 0.89 11.94
C ARG A 9 9.91 2.03 10.95
N CYS A 10 8.98 2.97 10.98
CA CYS A 10 8.94 4.18 10.17
C CYS A 10 9.05 5.38 11.12
N GLU A 11 10.11 6.16 10.99
CA GLU A 11 10.42 7.29 11.88
C GLU A 11 10.44 8.61 11.10
N TRP A 12 10.15 9.70 11.78
CA TRP A 12 10.09 11.05 11.21
C TRP A 12 11.27 11.89 11.75
N PRO A 13 12.49 11.73 11.22
CA PRO A 13 13.68 12.38 11.78
C PRO A 13 13.61 13.91 11.70
N ASN A 14 12.92 14.45 10.69
CA ASN A 14 12.79 15.90 10.45
C ASN A 14 11.46 16.48 10.98
N GLY A 15 10.79 15.76 11.89
CA GLY A 15 9.47 16.13 12.40
C GLY A 15 8.31 15.51 11.60
N ARG A 16 7.15 15.41 12.26
CA ARG A 16 5.94 14.82 11.65
C ARG A 16 5.41 15.74 10.53
N PRO A 17 5.06 15.19 9.36
CA PRO A 17 4.42 15.97 8.30
C PRO A 17 3.12 16.61 8.78
N ASN A 18 2.76 17.74 8.16
CA ASN A 18 1.46 18.38 8.37
C ASN A 18 0.32 17.39 8.12
N LEU A 19 -0.78 17.54 8.87
CA LEU A 19 -1.88 16.57 8.88
C LEU A 19 -2.41 16.24 7.47
N GLY A 20 -2.49 17.23 6.57
CA GLY A 20 -2.94 17.05 5.19
C GLY A 20 -2.02 16.21 4.30
N HIS A 21 -0.73 16.14 4.61
CA HIS A 21 0.27 15.35 3.87
C HIS A 21 0.70 14.08 4.60
N LEU A 22 0.25 13.89 5.85
CA LEU A 22 0.70 12.80 6.69
C LEU A 22 0.38 11.42 6.09
N GLN A 23 -0.80 11.24 5.49
CA GLN A 23 -1.17 9.95 4.88
C GLN A 23 -0.35 9.63 3.64
N GLU A 24 -0.10 10.64 2.79
CA GLU A 24 0.74 10.50 1.60
C GLU A 24 2.17 10.18 1.99
N ALA A 25 2.76 10.97 2.89
CA ALA A 25 4.11 10.73 3.38
C ALA A 25 4.24 9.37 4.08
N ALA A 26 3.26 8.97 4.92
CA ALA A 26 3.27 7.67 5.57
C ALA A 26 3.17 6.52 4.56
N ARG A 27 2.38 6.70 3.48
CA ARG A 27 2.29 5.74 2.38
C ARG A 27 3.64 5.62 1.67
N GLU A 28 4.28 6.73 1.32
CA GLU A 28 5.60 6.75 0.68
C GLU A 28 6.66 6.03 1.52
N MET A 29 6.77 6.35 2.82
CA MET A 29 7.74 5.68 3.69
C MET A 29 7.47 4.19 3.83
N ARG A 30 6.19 3.78 3.89
CA ARG A 30 5.82 2.35 3.93
C ARG A 30 6.31 1.61 2.70
N TYR A 31 6.07 2.16 1.51
CA TYR A 31 6.53 1.53 0.26
C TYR A 31 8.05 1.52 0.16
N GLN A 32 8.74 2.58 0.58
CA GLN A 32 10.20 2.61 0.60
C GLN A 32 10.77 1.53 1.52
N LYS A 33 10.22 1.38 2.73
CA LYS A 33 10.67 0.37 3.69
C LYS A 33 10.41 -1.06 3.21
N LEU A 34 9.23 -1.31 2.64
CA LEU A 34 8.88 -2.61 2.06
C LEU A 34 9.81 -2.97 0.90
N LEU A 35 10.10 -2.01 0.03
CA LEU A 35 11.04 -2.16 -1.07
C LEU A 35 12.45 -2.50 -0.58
N ASP A 36 12.97 -1.78 0.42
CA ASP A 36 14.29 -2.05 1.00
C ASP A 36 14.39 -3.48 1.56
N ILE A 37 13.35 -3.94 2.24
CA ILE A 37 13.27 -5.31 2.79
C ILE A 37 13.24 -6.32 1.65
N CYS A 38 12.41 -6.09 0.64
CA CYS A 38 12.33 -7.01 -0.49
C CYS A 38 13.66 -7.11 -1.26
N ILE A 39 14.39 -6.01 -1.43
CA ILE A 39 15.72 -6.02 -2.04
C ILE A 39 16.70 -6.83 -1.19
N LYS A 40 16.75 -6.57 0.12
CA LYS A 40 17.64 -7.28 1.06
C LYS A 40 17.38 -8.78 1.11
N GLN A 41 16.11 -9.17 1.06
CA GLN A 41 15.66 -10.56 1.14
C GLN A 41 15.49 -11.22 -0.25
N GLN A 42 15.85 -10.54 -1.33
CA GLN A 42 15.69 -11.02 -2.72
C GLN A 42 14.25 -11.43 -3.09
N ILE A 43 13.26 -10.71 -2.57
CA ILE A 43 11.84 -10.94 -2.84
C ILE A 43 11.45 -10.24 -4.16
N GLY A 44 10.98 -11.03 -5.14
CA GLY A 44 10.52 -10.52 -6.43
C GLY A 44 9.05 -10.08 -6.49
N VAL A 45 8.22 -10.52 -5.52
CA VAL A 45 6.76 -10.27 -5.50
C VAL A 45 6.33 -9.79 -4.13
N LEU A 46 5.66 -8.63 -4.10
CA LEU A 46 5.04 -8.04 -2.91
C LEU A 46 3.52 -8.12 -3.06
N LEU A 47 2.87 -8.79 -2.12
CA LEU A 47 1.41 -8.88 -2.04
C LEU A 47 0.88 -7.82 -1.08
N ILE A 48 -0.16 -7.08 -1.48
CA ILE A 48 -0.88 -6.15 -0.60
C ILE A 48 -2.39 -6.43 -0.64
N ALA A 49 -3.04 -6.26 0.50
CA ALA A 49 -4.47 -6.52 0.66
C ALA A 49 -5.34 -5.30 0.31
N HIS A 50 -5.07 -4.65 -0.83
CA HIS A 50 -6.02 -3.65 -1.34
C HIS A 50 -7.30 -4.35 -1.80
N HIS A 51 -8.45 -3.75 -1.47
CA HIS A 51 -9.77 -4.28 -1.79
C HIS A 51 -10.60 -3.33 -2.67
N SER A 52 -11.81 -3.74 -3.05
CA SER A 52 -12.70 -2.95 -3.93
C SER A 52 -13.05 -1.59 -3.35
N ASP A 53 -13.25 -1.48 -2.03
CA ASP A 53 -13.53 -0.16 -1.42
C ASP A 53 -12.34 0.81 -1.57
N ASP A 54 -11.07 0.33 -1.57
CA ASP A 54 -9.91 1.18 -1.86
C ASP A 54 -9.96 1.72 -3.30
N GLN A 55 -10.50 0.94 -4.24
CA GLN A 55 -10.69 1.37 -5.63
C GLN A 55 -11.76 2.45 -5.74
N ALA A 56 -12.88 2.27 -5.04
CA ALA A 56 -13.95 3.26 -4.97
C ALA A 56 -13.43 4.57 -4.37
N GLU A 57 -12.65 4.49 -3.30
CA GLU A 57 -12.06 5.65 -2.65
C GLU A 57 -11.09 6.38 -3.58
N LEU A 58 -10.19 5.65 -4.25
CA LEU A 58 -9.28 6.22 -5.23
C LEU A 58 -10.04 6.86 -6.40
N PHE A 59 -11.12 6.25 -6.84
CA PHE A 59 -11.98 6.79 -7.90
C PHE A 59 -12.60 8.13 -7.48
N VAL A 60 -13.20 8.22 -6.29
CA VAL A 60 -13.76 9.47 -5.74
C VAL A 60 -12.67 10.55 -5.61
N LEU A 61 -11.50 10.17 -5.10
CA LEU A 61 -10.36 11.08 -4.95
C LEU A 61 -9.91 11.64 -6.30
N ARG A 62 -9.85 10.81 -7.35
CA ARG A 62 -9.48 11.24 -8.70
C ARG A 62 -10.58 12.01 -9.41
N LEU A 63 -11.85 11.69 -9.16
CA LEU A 63 -13.00 12.48 -9.62
C LEU A 63 -12.95 13.89 -9.05
N SER A 64 -12.70 14.05 -7.74
CA SER A 64 -12.61 15.36 -7.09
C SER A 64 -11.49 16.26 -7.66
N ARG A 65 -10.49 15.65 -8.31
CA ARG A 65 -9.37 16.32 -8.98
C ARG A 65 -9.64 16.62 -10.46
N ASN A 66 -10.88 16.47 -10.94
CA ASN A 66 -11.27 16.66 -12.35
C ASN A 66 -10.47 15.79 -13.33
N SER A 67 -10.15 14.55 -12.94
CA SER A 67 -9.42 13.62 -13.80
C SER A 67 -10.28 13.19 -15.00
N ARG A 68 -9.67 13.09 -16.19
CA ARG A 68 -10.32 12.55 -17.40
C ARG A 68 -10.48 11.02 -17.28
N VAL A 69 -11.21 10.39 -18.19
CA VAL A 69 -11.54 8.94 -18.17
C VAL A 69 -10.34 8.03 -17.88
N LEU A 70 -9.18 8.26 -18.53
CA LEU A 70 -7.95 7.49 -18.26
C LEU A 70 -7.36 7.75 -16.87
N GLY A 71 -7.53 8.98 -16.37
CA GLY A 71 -7.15 9.36 -15.01
C GLY A 71 -8.06 8.75 -13.95
N LEU A 72 -9.27 8.31 -14.28
CA LEU A 72 -10.19 7.67 -13.33
C LEU A 72 -9.92 6.17 -13.14
N ALA A 73 -9.02 5.57 -13.93
CA ALA A 73 -8.70 4.16 -13.80
C ALA A 73 -8.19 3.83 -12.39
N GLY A 74 -8.71 2.76 -11.79
CA GLY A 74 -8.28 2.27 -10.47
C GLY A 74 -6.82 1.81 -10.43
N THR A 75 -6.39 1.27 -9.29
CA THR A 75 -5.10 0.55 -9.23
C THR A 75 -5.20 -0.77 -10.00
N ALA A 76 -4.17 -1.11 -10.77
CA ALA A 76 -4.12 -2.38 -11.50
C ALA A 76 -3.94 -3.57 -10.56
N PHE A 77 -4.38 -4.76 -10.98
CA PHE A 77 -4.17 -6.01 -10.23
C PHE A 77 -2.68 -6.31 -10.02
N VAL A 78 -1.87 -6.16 -11.06
CA VAL A 78 -0.39 -6.18 -11.00
C VAL A 78 0.16 -4.83 -11.42
N SER A 79 1.16 -4.35 -10.69
CA SER A 79 1.96 -3.17 -11.07
C SER A 79 3.42 -3.41 -10.70
N GLN A 80 4.35 -2.65 -11.29
CA GLN A 80 5.77 -2.76 -10.95
C GLN A 80 6.19 -1.62 -10.02
N LEU A 81 6.85 -1.97 -8.92
CA LEU A 81 7.53 -1.02 -8.04
C LEU A 81 9.00 -0.94 -8.44
N PHE A 82 9.49 0.29 -8.65
CA PHE A 82 10.88 0.55 -8.95
C PHE A 82 11.51 1.33 -7.80
N ALA A 83 12.74 0.97 -7.45
CA ALA A 83 13.50 1.72 -6.47
C ALA A 83 13.94 3.08 -7.03
N PRO A 84 13.58 4.21 -6.40
CA PRO A 84 13.88 5.53 -6.94
C PRO A 84 15.38 5.89 -6.89
N ASN A 85 16.17 5.22 -6.04
CA ASN A 85 17.56 5.60 -5.73
C ASN A 85 18.60 4.52 -6.05
N LEU A 86 18.36 3.65 -7.04
CA LEU A 86 19.36 2.68 -7.43
C LEU A 86 20.56 3.40 -8.08
N LYS A 87 21.65 3.55 -7.32
CA LYS A 87 22.91 4.09 -7.85
C LYS A 87 23.52 3.07 -8.81
N TYR A 88 23.84 3.53 -10.01
CA TYR A 88 24.61 2.79 -11.00
C TYR A 88 26.01 2.51 -10.44
N ASP A 89 26.36 1.25 -10.19
CA ASP A 89 27.67 0.84 -9.67
C ASP A 89 28.67 0.42 -10.78
N GLY A 90 28.32 0.64 -12.05
CA GLY A 90 29.17 0.34 -13.19
C GLY A 90 29.25 -1.15 -13.57
N HIS A 91 28.73 -2.07 -12.74
CA HIS A 91 28.83 -3.51 -13.00
C HIS A 91 27.50 -4.27 -12.98
N ASN A 92 26.44 -3.72 -12.38
CA ASN A 92 25.12 -4.36 -12.41
C ASN A 92 23.99 -3.35 -12.57
N PHE A 93 23.38 -3.33 -13.76
CA PHE A 93 22.09 -2.70 -13.99
C PHE A 93 20.96 -3.61 -13.46
N CYS A 94 21.02 -4.01 -12.19
CA CYS A 94 19.94 -4.77 -11.59
C CYS A 94 18.78 -3.82 -11.29
N ARG A 95 17.96 -3.51 -12.30
CA ARG A 95 16.62 -2.96 -12.06
C ARG A 95 15.86 -3.98 -11.20
N TYR A 96 15.97 -3.88 -9.88
CA TYR A 96 15.14 -4.65 -8.94
C TYR A 96 13.73 -4.08 -9.03
N GLY A 97 13.01 -4.49 -10.08
CA GLY A 97 11.59 -4.24 -10.23
C GLY A 97 10.84 -5.29 -9.45
N ILE A 98 10.10 -4.88 -8.44
CA ILE A 98 9.27 -5.78 -7.63
C ILE A 98 7.87 -5.79 -8.21
N LEU A 99 7.30 -6.98 -8.42
CA LEU A 99 5.91 -7.13 -8.80
C LEU A 99 5.03 -6.87 -7.58
N LEU A 100 4.25 -5.80 -7.62
CA LEU A 100 3.23 -5.49 -6.63
C LEU A 100 1.89 -6.06 -7.09
N VAL A 101 1.38 -7.03 -6.33
CA VAL A 101 0.16 -7.78 -6.65
C VAL A 101 -0.92 -7.48 -5.61
N ARG A 102 -2.16 -7.34 -6.05
CA ARG A 102 -3.32 -6.98 -5.22
C ARG A 102 -4.43 -8.04 -5.37
N PRO A 103 -4.30 -9.22 -4.73
CA PRO A 103 -5.25 -10.32 -4.94
C PRO A 103 -6.68 -10.01 -4.49
N MET A 104 -6.84 -9.06 -3.57
CA MET A 104 -8.11 -8.81 -2.90
C MET A 104 -8.98 -7.75 -3.59
N LEU A 105 -8.58 -7.24 -4.76
CA LEU A 105 -9.26 -6.12 -5.41
C LEU A 105 -10.74 -6.34 -5.73
N ASP A 106 -11.13 -7.59 -5.98
CA ASP A 106 -12.50 -7.94 -6.33
C ASP A 106 -13.39 -8.21 -5.09
N PHE A 107 -12.81 -8.13 -3.89
CA PHE A 107 -13.53 -8.34 -2.65
C PHE A 107 -13.87 -7.01 -1.99
N SER A 108 -15.00 -6.94 -1.29
CA SER A 108 -15.35 -5.80 -0.43
C SER A 108 -14.74 -5.95 0.95
N LYS A 109 -14.70 -4.86 1.71
CA LYS A 109 -14.35 -4.91 3.13
C LYS A 109 -15.27 -5.85 3.92
N ASP A 110 -16.56 -5.89 3.58
CA ASP A 110 -17.53 -6.80 4.19
C ASP A 110 -17.22 -8.27 3.92
N ASP A 111 -16.75 -8.60 2.71
CA ASP A 111 -16.29 -9.95 2.38
C ASP A 111 -15.09 -10.34 3.24
N MET A 112 -14.18 -9.40 3.54
CA MET A 112 -13.04 -9.68 4.43
C MET A 112 -13.51 -10.04 5.84
N TYR A 113 -14.48 -9.29 6.39
CA TYR A 113 -15.05 -9.60 7.69
C TYR A 113 -15.73 -10.97 7.71
N LYS A 114 -16.52 -11.30 6.69
CA LYS A 114 -17.16 -12.61 6.56
C LYS A 114 -16.14 -13.75 6.50
N ILE A 115 -15.05 -13.57 5.76
CA ILE A 115 -13.96 -14.57 5.69
C ILE A 115 -13.30 -14.75 7.06
N CYS A 116 -12.96 -13.66 7.75
CA CYS A 116 -12.34 -13.73 9.09
C CYS A 116 -13.26 -14.37 10.12
N GLN A 117 -14.54 -14.01 10.13
CA GLN A 117 -15.55 -14.60 11.02
C GLN A 117 -15.78 -16.08 10.72
N GLY A 118 -15.93 -16.45 9.45
CA GLY A 118 -16.13 -17.84 9.03
C GLY A 118 -14.94 -18.76 9.29
N SER A 119 -13.72 -18.19 9.37
CA SER A 119 -12.49 -18.93 9.69
C SER A 119 -12.08 -18.83 11.17
N ASN A 120 -12.87 -18.13 12.00
CA ASN A 120 -12.57 -17.85 13.40
C ASN A 120 -11.16 -17.26 13.62
N HIS A 121 -10.73 -16.41 12.70
CA HIS A 121 -9.45 -15.70 12.78
C HIS A 121 -9.64 -14.35 13.48
N LEU A 122 -8.78 -14.08 14.46
CA LEU A 122 -8.72 -12.77 15.10
C LEU A 122 -8.04 -11.77 14.16
N TRP A 123 -8.58 -10.55 14.08
CA TRP A 123 -7.98 -9.43 13.36
C TRP A 123 -7.82 -8.22 14.28
N VAL A 124 -7.03 -7.25 13.83
CA VAL A 124 -6.84 -5.96 14.50
C VAL A 124 -7.43 -4.88 13.63
N GLU A 125 -8.24 -4.01 14.23
CA GLU A 125 -8.76 -2.81 13.57
C GLU A 125 -7.76 -1.66 13.69
N ASP A 126 -7.51 -0.98 12.58
CA ASP A 126 -6.73 0.26 12.61
C ASP A 126 -7.59 1.38 13.24
N PRO A 127 -7.14 2.02 14.34
CA PRO A 127 -7.87 3.12 14.98
C PRO A 127 -8.18 4.28 14.02
N THR A 128 -7.39 4.44 12.96
CA THR A 128 -7.61 5.47 11.95
C THR A 128 -8.85 5.23 11.08
N ASN A 129 -9.39 4.01 11.03
CA ASN A 129 -10.63 3.68 10.29
C ASN A 129 -11.84 4.50 10.78
N ASN A 130 -11.87 4.86 12.07
CA ASN A 130 -12.98 5.62 12.67
C ASN A 130 -12.73 7.14 12.73
N SER A 131 -11.61 7.62 12.19
CA SER A 131 -11.23 9.03 12.30
C SER A 131 -11.83 9.85 11.16
N MET A 132 -12.78 10.74 11.47
CA MET A 132 -13.36 11.71 10.54
C MET A 132 -12.37 12.80 10.06
N GLN A 133 -11.14 12.80 10.59
CA GLN A 133 -10.12 13.81 10.28
C GLN A 133 -9.41 13.57 8.95
N TYR A 134 -9.54 12.37 8.38
CA TYR A 134 -8.92 12.02 7.11
C TYR A 134 -9.94 12.03 5.98
N ALA A 135 -9.57 12.62 4.84
CA ALA A 135 -10.44 12.69 3.67
C ALA A 135 -10.85 11.31 3.12
N ARG A 136 -10.11 10.24 3.47
CA ARG A 136 -10.42 8.84 3.11
C ARG A 136 -11.65 8.27 3.85
N ASN A 137 -12.04 8.85 4.98
CA ASN A 137 -13.10 8.31 5.86
C ASN A 137 -14.41 9.11 5.80
N ARG A 138 -14.63 9.87 4.72
CA ARG A 138 -15.88 10.62 4.48
C ARG A 138 -16.58 10.11 3.23
#